data_AF-A0A7X3K8W3-F1
#
_entry.id   AF-A0A7X3K8W3-F1
#
_cell.length_a   1.000
_cell.length_b   1.000
_cell.length_c   1.000
_cell.angle_alpha   90.00
_cell.angle_beta   90.00
_cell.angle_gamma   90.00
#
_symmetry.space_group_name_H-M   'P 1'
#
loop_
_entity.id
_entity.type
_entity.pdbx_description
1 polymer ?
#
loop_
_entity_poly.entity_id
_entity_poly.type
_entity_poly.pdbx_seq_one_letter_code
_entity_poly.pdbx_strand_id
1 'polypeptide(L)'
;MKHPVHYCKSWFRAKKRTTELWPAEKAEAAHLQRQPYTALVGSAERPYCFVDVAAKVVVVGFLDSLLRESLTYAFKEVEAGKLFMTMAVHREFEADTDNVTGGVTYIFDRSGTMRIRREYFRPHRAETATSSFDPAPLYDMRPEFGQYDDLIRVERQ
;
A
#
# COMPACT_ATOMS: atom_id res chain seq x y z
N MET A 1 -12.59 -11.87 -9.80
CA MET A 1 -12.81 -12.95 -8.81
C MET A 1 -12.46 -12.38 -7.44
N LYS A 2 -13.30 -12.55 -6.42
CA LYS A 2 -12.95 -12.09 -5.07
C LYS A 2 -11.83 -12.98 -4.53
N HIS A 3 -10.68 -12.39 -4.23
CA HIS A 3 -9.59 -13.11 -3.59
C HIS A 3 -9.94 -13.39 -2.13
N PRO A 4 -9.53 -14.54 -1.56
CA PRO A 4 -9.69 -14.76 -0.11
C PRO A 4 -8.92 -13.71 0.66
N VAL A 5 -9.47 -13.27 1.79
CA VAL A 5 -8.85 -12.29 2.67
C VAL A 5 -8.58 -12.93 4.03
N HIS A 6 -7.35 -12.79 4.51
CA HIS A 6 -6.92 -13.20 5.83
C HIS A 6 -6.54 -11.96 6.65
N TYR A 7 -6.60 -12.05 7.98
CA TYR A 7 -6.35 -10.90 8.84
C TYR A 7 -5.24 -11.18 9.83
N CYS A 8 -4.47 -10.14 10.15
CA CYS A 8 -3.43 -10.20 11.16
C CYS A 8 -3.25 -8.83 11.82
N LYS A 9 -2.53 -8.81 12.94
CA LYS A 9 -2.13 -7.57 13.61
C LYS A 9 -1.27 -6.68 12.71
N SER A 10 -0.29 -7.28 12.04
CA SER A 10 0.57 -6.62 11.06
C SER A 10 1.33 -7.60 10.18
N TRP A 11 1.66 -7.16 8.95
CA TRP A 11 2.60 -7.84 8.06
C TRP A 11 4.05 -7.44 8.38
N PHE A 12 4.89 -8.40 8.81
CA PHE A 12 6.30 -8.14 9.09
C PHE A 12 7.14 -8.24 7.82
N ARG A 13 7.25 -7.12 7.10
CA ARG A 13 7.98 -6.97 5.83
C ARG A 13 9.36 -7.64 5.82
N ALA A 14 10.21 -7.36 6.82
CA ALA A 14 11.58 -7.91 6.87
C ALA A 14 11.65 -9.43 7.11
N LYS A 15 10.60 -10.04 7.67
CA LYS A 15 10.51 -11.49 7.90
C LYS A 15 9.49 -12.18 7.00
N LYS A 16 8.83 -11.43 6.11
CA LYS A 16 7.86 -11.91 5.12
C LYS A 16 6.79 -12.82 5.72
N ARG A 17 6.27 -12.42 6.90
CA ARG A 17 5.29 -13.22 7.65
C ARG A 17 4.38 -12.34 8.50
N THR A 18 3.25 -12.89 8.92
CA THR A 18 2.37 -12.25 9.90
C THR A 18 2.99 -12.20 11.28
N THR A 19 2.77 -11.12 12.02
CA THR A 19 3.15 -11.05 13.44
C THR A 19 2.20 -11.86 14.33
N GLU A 20 0.90 -11.73 14.10
CA GLU A 20 -0.16 -12.43 14.84
C GLU A 20 -1.38 -12.58 13.92
N LEU A 21 -1.74 -13.81 13.56
CA LEU A 21 -2.96 -14.07 12.78
C LEU A 21 -4.20 -13.82 13.63
N TRP A 22 -5.20 -13.16 13.03
CA TRP A 22 -6.45 -12.83 13.68
C TRP A 22 -7.62 -13.54 13.02
N PRO A 23 -8.63 -13.97 13.81
CA PRO A 23 -9.92 -14.33 13.26
C PRO A 23 -10.63 -13.07 12.72
N ALA A 24 -11.53 -13.25 11.75
CA ALA A 24 -12.16 -12.14 11.04
C ALA A 24 -12.93 -11.21 11.99
N GLU A 25 -13.58 -11.76 13.01
CA GLU A 25 -14.39 -11.04 14.00
C GLU A 25 -13.53 -10.04 14.80
N LYS A 26 -12.28 -10.41 15.11
CA LYS A 26 -11.33 -9.51 15.80
C LYS A 26 -10.92 -8.35 14.89
N ALA A 27 -10.65 -8.64 13.61
CA ALA A 27 -10.30 -7.62 12.63
C ALA A 27 -11.47 -6.68 12.31
N GLU A 28 -12.69 -7.22 12.26
CA GLU A 28 -13.91 -6.44 12.06
C GLU A 28 -14.18 -5.51 13.26
N ALA A 29 -14.04 -6.01 14.49
CA ALA A 29 -14.13 -5.19 15.68
C ALA A 29 -13.08 -4.06 15.66
N ALA A 30 -11.85 -4.35 15.27
CA ALA A 30 -10.81 -3.34 15.08
C ALA A 30 -11.18 -2.31 14.00
N HIS A 31 -11.74 -2.77 12.87
CA HIS A 31 -12.21 -1.92 11.78
C HIS A 31 -13.26 -0.92 12.27
N LEU A 32 -14.30 -1.40 12.95
CA LEU A 32 -15.40 -0.58 13.48
C LEU A 32 -14.89 0.45 14.49
N GLN A 33 -13.90 0.07 15.31
CA GLN A 33 -13.26 0.94 16.30
C GLN A 33 -12.15 1.83 15.71
N ARG A 34 -11.92 1.80 14.39
CA ARG A 34 -10.82 2.51 13.71
C ARG A 34 -9.42 2.18 14.26
N GLN A 35 -9.24 0.98 14.82
CA GLN A 35 -7.96 0.49 15.29
C GLN A 35 -7.15 -0.14 14.15
N PRO A 36 -5.80 -0.13 14.22
CA PRO A 36 -4.96 -0.72 13.20
C PRO A 36 -5.13 -2.23 13.06
N TYR A 37 -5.20 -2.71 11.82
CA TYR A 37 -5.10 -4.13 11.46
C TYR A 37 -4.58 -4.25 10.03
N THR A 38 -4.18 -5.46 9.63
CA THR A 38 -3.76 -5.75 8.26
C THR A 38 -4.65 -6.83 7.66
N ALA A 39 -5.12 -6.59 6.43
CA ALA A 39 -5.72 -7.59 5.57
C ALA A 39 -4.65 -8.13 4.60
N LEU A 40 -4.61 -9.45 4.40
CA LEU A 40 -3.70 -10.16 3.51
C LEU A 40 -4.55 -10.80 2.43
N VAL A 41 -4.26 -10.48 1.17
CA VAL A 41 -5.15 -10.85 0.07
C VAL A 41 -4.54 -11.99 -0.73
N GLY A 42 -5.35 -13.01 -1.01
CA GLY A 42 -4.98 -14.23 -1.72
C GLY A 42 -4.43 -15.36 -0.82
N SER A 43 -3.65 -15.05 0.21
CA SER A 43 -3.08 -16.05 1.13
C SER A 43 -2.61 -15.41 2.43
N ALA A 44 -2.71 -16.15 3.54
CA ALA A 44 -2.16 -15.75 4.83
C ALA A 44 -0.62 -15.79 4.89
N GLU A 45 0.01 -16.66 4.11
CA GLU A 45 1.46 -16.88 4.13
C GLU A 45 2.17 -16.25 2.93
N ARG A 46 1.54 -16.31 1.75
CA ARG A 46 2.07 -15.76 0.50
C ARG A 46 1.08 -14.80 -0.15
N PRO A 47 0.65 -13.73 0.54
CA PRO A 47 -0.29 -12.78 -0.03
C PRO A 47 0.27 -12.15 -1.30
N TYR A 48 -0.60 -11.82 -2.25
CA TYR A 48 -0.17 -11.01 -3.40
C TYR A 48 -0.06 -9.52 -3.01
N CYS A 49 -0.84 -9.09 -2.03
CA CYS A 49 -0.71 -7.77 -1.41
C CYS A 49 -1.21 -7.82 0.04
N PHE A 50 -0.82 -6.82 0.81
CA PHE A 50 -1.41 -6.53 2.11
C PHE A 50 -2.04 -5.13 2.11
N VAL A 51 -3.05 -4.94 2.96
CA VAL A 51 -3.72 -3.66 3.20
C VAL A 51 -3.62 -3.35 4.69
N ASP A 52 -2.76 -2.42 5.06
CA ASP A 52 -2.67 -1.88 6.42
C ASP A 52 -3.75 -0.80 6.59
N VAL A 53 -4.73 -1.07 7.43
CA VAL A 53 -5.85 -0.14 7.69
C VAL A 53 -5.68 0.48 9.06
N ALA A 54 -5.57 1.80 9.12
CA ALA A 54 -5.52 2.58 10.35
C ALA A 54 -6.62 3.65 10.37
N ALA A 55 -6.69 4.45 11.44
CA ALA A 55 -7.76 5.42 11.66
C ALA A 55 -7.88 6.47 10.55
N LYS A 56 -6.75 6.97 10.03
CA LYS A 56 -6.66 8.06 9.05
C LYS A 56 -5.82 7.73 7.81
N VAL A 57 -5.26 6.52 7.77
CA VAL A 57 -4.33 6.10 6.72
C VAL A 57 -4.69 4.68 6.32
N VAL A 58 -4.62 4.41 5.02
CA VAL A 58 -4.64 3.05 4.47
C VAL A 58 -3.43 2.89 3.58
N VAL A 59 -2.67 1.83 3.76
CA VAL A 59 -1.50 1.53 2.93
C VAL A 59 -1.72 0.19 2.24
N VAL A 60 -1.56 0.16 0.92
CA VAL A 60 -1.56 -1.08 0.14
C VAL A 60 -0.13 -1.35 -0.29
N GLY A 61 0.41 -2.52 0.06
CA GLY A 61 1.70 -2.98 -0.41
C GLY A 61 1.54 -4.22 -1.27
N PHE A 62 1.91 -4.14 -2.54
CA PHE A 62 1.96 -5.26 -3.46
C PHE A 62 3.29 -5.98 -3.33
N LEU A 63 3.20 -7.30 -3.34
CA LEU A 63 4.31 -8.20 -3.11
C LEU A 63 4.69 -8.90 -4.41
N ASP A 64 5.99 -8.98 -4.69
CA ASP A 64 6.50 -9.78 -5.79
C ASP A 64 6.56 -11.29 -5.44
N SER A 65 7.09 -12.10 -6.37
CA SER A 65 7.22 -13.56 -6.18
C SER A 65 8.07 -13.97 -4.97
N LEU A 66 8.95 -13.07 -4.50
CA LEU A 66 9.82 -13.24 -3.33
C LEU A 66 9.25 -12.55 -2.08
N LEU A 67 7.99 -12.10 -2.13
CA LEU A 67 7.27 -11.38 -1.08
C LEU A 67 7.93 -10.05 -0.68
N ARG A 68 8.62 -9.40 -1.61
CA ARG A 68 9.19 -8.07 -1.43
C ARG A 68 8.16 -7.02 -1.84
N GLU A 69 8.08 -5.92 -1.08
CA GLU A 69 7.15 -4.81 -1.34
C GLU A 69 7.64 -3.96 -2.53
N SER A 70 7.26 -4.39 -3.74
CA SER A 70 7.66 -3.78 -5.01
C SER A 70 6.87 -2.53 -5.35
N LEU A 71 5.63 -2.43 -4.86
CA LEU A 71 4.76 -1.28 -5.08
C LEU A 71 3.98 -0.97 -3.79
N THR A 72 3.99 0.30 -3.39
CA THR A 72 3.22 0.80 -2.25
C THR A 72 2.31 1.93 -2.68
N TYR A 73 1.06 1.93 -2.23
CA TYR A 73 0.18 3.09 -2.24
C TYR A 73 -0.16 3.52 -0.83
N ALA A 74 -0.06 4.82 -0.54
CA ALA A 74 -0.45 5.40 0.74
C ALA A 74 -1.62 6.37 0.53
N PHE A 75 -2.74 6.02 1.13
CA PHE A 75 -3.97 6.79 1.16
C PHE A 75 -4.13 7.48 2.51
N LYS A 76 -4.52 8.75 2.48
CA LYS A 76 -4.85 9.53 3.68
C LYS A 76 -6.31 9.94 3.64
N GLU A 77 -7.01 9.82 4.77
CA GLU A 77 -8.35 10.36 4.93
C GLU A 77 -8.27 11.89 4.97
N VAL A 78 -8.83 12.53 3.94
CA VAL A 78 -8.81 13.99 3.76
C VAL A 78 -10.13 14.65 4.16
N GLU A 79 -11.23 13.89 4.09
CA GLU A 79 -12.57 14.21 4.57
C GLU A 79 -13.16 12.93 5.20
N ALA A 80 -14.21 13.04 6.01
CA ALA A 80 -14.79 11.87 6.67
C ALA A 80 -15.17 10.78 5.66
N GLY A 81 -14.53 9.60 5.75
CA GLY A 81 -14.72 8.47 4.85
C GLY A 81 -14.05 8.61 3.48
N LYS A 82 -13.47 9.76 3.12
CA LYS A 82 -12.87 9.99 1.82
C LYS A 82 -11.35 9.96 1.89
N LEU A 83 -10.76 9.06 1.12
CA LEU A 83 -9.34 8.86 1.00
C LEU A 83 -8.78 9.60 -0.22
N PHE A 84 -7.53 10.03 -0.13
CA PHE A 84 -6.73 10.53 -1.23
C PHE A 84 -5.38 9.81 -1.26
N MET A 85 -4.97 9.29 -2.41
CA MET A 85 -3.66 8.67 -2.59
C MET A 85 -2.57 9.75 -2.61
N THR A 86 -1.87 9.88 -1.50
CA THR A 86 -0.80 10.88 -1.33
C THR A 86 0.54 10.44 -1.86
N MET A 87 0.75 9.12 -1.99
CA MET A 87 2.06 8.59 -2.38
C MET A 87 1.92 7.25 -3.08
N ALA A 88 2.71 7.07 -4.14
CA ALA A 88 2.99 5.77 -4.74
C ALA A 88 4.50 5.54 -4.78
N VAL A 89 4.95 4.34 -4.41
CA VAL A 89 6.38 3.99 -4.39
C VAL A 89 6.59 2.72 -5.20
N HIS A 90 7.40 2.79 -6.24
CA HIS A 90 7.94 1.62 -6.94
C HIS A 90 9.35 1.36 -6.42
N ARG A 91 9.64 0.14 -5.99
CA ARG A 91 10.98 -0.29 -5.56
C ARG A 91 11.59 -1.25 -6.57
N GLU A 92 12.87 -1.06 -6.80
CA GLU A 92 13.69 -1.93 -7.64
C GLU A 92 14.66 -2.70 -6.75
N PHE A 93 14.82 -3.99 -7.04
CA PHE A 93 15.65 -4.90 -6.26
C PHE A 93 16.77 -5.51 -7.12
N GLU A 94 17.89 -5.82 -6.48
CA GLU A 94 19.02 -6.52 -7.10
C GLU A 94 18.67 -8.00 -7.27
N ALA A 95 18.29 -8.39 -8.49
CA ALA A 95 17.94 -9.76 -8.86
C ALA A 95 16.99 -10.42 -7.83
N ASP A 96 17.41 -11.54 -7.25
CA ASP A 96 16.64 -12.32 -6.27
C ASP A 96 16.98 -11.97 -4.80
N THR A 97 17.70 -10.87 -4.57
CA THR A 97 18.06 -10.42 -3.22
C THR A 97 17.05 -9.43 -2.65
N ASP A 98 17.05 -9.24 -1.33
CA ASP A 98 16.24 -8.19 -0.69
C ASP A 98 16.92 -6.80 -0.76
N ASN A 99 18.04 -6.66 -1.49
CA ASN A 99 18.73 -5.39 -1.64
C ASN A 99 17.97 -4.48 -2.61
N VAL A 100 17.57 -3.30 -2.13
CA VAL A 100 16.96 -2.26 -2.97
C VAL A 100 18.06 -1.56 -3.77
N THR A 101 17.95 -1.52 -5.09
CA THR A 101 18.88 -0.82 -5.99
C THR A 101 18.45 0.61 -6.28
N GLY A 102 17.14 0.86 -6.20
CA GLY A 102 16.55 2.16 -6.45
C GLY A 102 15.04 2.13 -6.32
N GLY A 103 14.41 3.21 -6.79
CA GLY A 103 12.97 3.30 -6.84
C GLY A 103 12.49 4.68 -7.28
N VAL A 104 11.19 4.76 -7.50
CA VAL A 104 10.51 6.02 -7.83
C VAL A 104 9.39 6.24 -6.82
N THR A 105 9.41 7.41 -6.18
CA THR A 105 8.34 7.89 -5.32
C THR A 105 7.58 9.00 -6.03
N TYR A 106 6.29 8.80 -6.22
CA TYR A 106 5.35 9.81 -6.66
C TYR A 106 4.65 10.37 -5.43
N ILE A 107 4.67 11.69 -5.26
CA ILE A 107 4.05 12.40 -4.15
C ILE A 107 2.99 13.31 -4.75
N PHE A 108 1.74 13.04 -4.43
CA PHE A 108 0.59 13.69 -5.01
C PHE A 108 0.00 14.73 -4.05
N ASP A 109 -0.37 15.87 -4.60
CA ASP A 109 -1.13 16.91 -3.91
C ASP A 109 -2.54 17.04 -4.54
N ARG A 110 -3.52 17.43 -3.71
CA ARG A 110 -4.92 17.63 -4.11
C ARG A 110 -5.12 18.76 -5.13
N SER A 111 -4.15 19.66 -5.27
CA SER A 111 -4.09 20.74 -6.26
C SER A 111 -3.81 20.26 -7.68
N GLY A 112 -3.48 18.97 -7.88
CA GLY A 112 -3.05 18.44 -9.18
C GLY A 112 -1.56 18.64 -9.44
N THR A 113 -0.76 18.93 -8.41
CA THR A 113 0.71 18.92 -8.50
C THR A 113 1.28 17.60 -8.00
N MET A 114 2.14 16.97 -8.79
CA MET A 114 2.86 15.76 -8.41
C MET A 114 4.37 16.03 -8.40
N ARG A 115 5.03 15.60 -7.32
CA ARG A 115 6.49 15.55 -7.25
C ARG A 115 6.95 14.11 -7.46
N ILE A 116 7.87 13.91 -8.40
CA ILE A 116 8.50 12.64 -8.71
C ILE A 116 9.90 12.68 -8.12
N ARG A 117 10.25 11.68 -7.32
CA ARG A 117 11.60 11.49 -6.80
C ARG A 117 12.09 10.11 -7.20
N ARG A 118 13.10 10.06 -8.06
CA ARG A 118 13.80 8.82 -8.41
C ARG A 118 15.08 8.73 -7.60
N GLU A 119 15.32 7.59 -6.98
CA GLU A 119 16.53 7.32 -6.21
C GLU A 119 17.24 6.10 -6.77
N TYR A 120 18.56 6.17 -6.79
CA TYR A 120 19.47 5.07 -7.08
C TYR A 120 20.41 4.94 -5.88
N PHE A 121 20.69 3.71 -5.44
CA PHE A 121 21.51 3.50 -4.24
C PHE A 121 22.96 3.09 -4.55
N ARG A 122 23.28 2.69 -5.79
CA ARG A 122 24.62 2.24 -6.20
C ARG A 122 25.01 2.71 -7.62
N PRO A 123 25.85 3.74 -7.77
CA PRO A 123 26.21 4.74 -6.76
C PRO A 123 24.97 5.54 -6.32
N HIS A 124 25.02 6.15 -5.14
CA HIS A 124 23.89 6.93 -4.65
C HIS A 124 23.68 8.19 -5.49
N ARG A 125 22.49 8.36 -6.06
CA ARG A 125 22.04 9.59 -6.73
C ARG A 125 20.52 9.72 -6.62
N ALA A 126 20.02 10.94 -6.69
CA ALA A 126 18.60 11.21 -6.70
C ALA A 126 18.25 12.28 -7.74
N GLU A 127 17.11 12.11 -8.37
CA GLU A 127 16.55 13.03 -9.37
C GLU A 127 15.15 13.42 -8.91
N THR A 128 14.81 14.69 -9.07
CA THR A 128 13.47 15.19 -8.77
C THR A 128 12.88 15.90 -9.97
N ALA A 129 11.60 15.69 -10.19
CA ALA A 129 10.81 16.39 -11.17
C ALA A 129 9.45 16.76 -10.59
N THR A 130 8.79 17.73 -11.20
CA THR A 130 7.42 18.12 -10.87
C THR A 130 6.60 18.06 -12.14
N SER A 131 5.37 17.56 -12.03
CA SER A 131 4.39 17.52 -13.11
C SER A 131 3.02 17.92 -12.59
N SER A 132 2.15 18.38 -13.48
CA SER A 132 0.72 18.46 -13.22
C SER A 132 0.03 17.14 -13.55
N PHE A 133 -1.11 16.88 -12.92
CA PHE A 133 -1.99 15.73 -13.17
C PHE A 133 -3.42 16.05 -12.74
N ASP A 134 -4.41 15.27 -13.20
CA ASP A 134 -5.77 15.33 -12.68
C ASP A 134 -5.85 14.55 -11.35
N PRO A 135 -6.20 15.19 -10.22
CA PRO A 135 -6.30 14.51 -8.93
C PRO A 135 -7.55 13.62 -8.77
N ALA A 136 -8.55 13.72 -9.66
CA ALA A 136 -9.82 13.01 -9.51
C ALA A 136 -9.67 11.47 -9.36
N PRO A 137 -8.81 10.77 -10.12
CA PRO A 137 -8.65 9.31 -10.00
C PRO A 137 -7.95 8.84 -8.72
N LEU A 138 -7.38 9.76 -7.94
CA LEU A 138 -6.65 9.44 -6.71
C LEU A 138 -7.52 9.50 -5.46
N TYR A 139 -8.80 9.83 -5.61
CA TYR A 139 -9.77 9.74 -4.54
C TYR A 139 -10.43 8.37 -4.53
N ASP A 140 -10.59 7.83 -3.33
CA ASP A 140 -11.31 6.59 -3.07
C ASP A 140 -12.12 6.75 -1.78
N MET A 141 -13.06 5.85 -1.55
CA MET A 141 -13.73 5.77 -0.25
C MET A 141 -12.93 4.88 0.70
N ARG A 142 -13.07 5.12 2.00
CA ARG A 142 -12.58 4.19 3.01
C ARG A 142 -13.23 2.82 2.76
N PRO A 143 -12.44 1.74 2.69
CA PRO A 143 -12.98 0.42 2.38
C PRO A 143 -13.92 -0.03 3.48
N GLU A 144 -14.99 -0.73 3.10
CA GLU A 144 -15.76 -1.53 4.04
C GLU A 144 -14.93 -2.75 4.48
N PHE A 145 -15.28 -3.35 5.61
CA PHE A 145 -14.57 -4.54 6.08
C PHE A 145 -14.70 -5.68 5.06
N GLY A 146 -13.55 -6.26 4.65
CA GLY A 146 -13.50 -7.33 3.65
C GLY A 146 -13.69 -6.88 2.20
N GLN A 147 -13.94 -5.59 1.90
CA GLN A 147 -14.07 -5.06 0.54
C GLN A 147 -12.91 -4.12 0.22
N TYR A 148 -11.84 -4.66 -0.39
CA TYR A 148 -10.61 -3.91 -0.66
C TYR A 148 -10.31 -3.71 -2.16
N ASP A 149 -11.16 -4.24 -3.05
CA ASP A 149 -10.91 -4.31 -4.49
C ASP A 149 -10.63 -2.93 -5.14
N ASP A 150 -11.28 -1.87 -4.63
CA ASP A 150 -11.08 -0.50 -5.14
C ASP A 150 -9.68 0.06 -4.82
N LEU A 151 -9.10 -0.36 -3.70
CA LEU A 151 -7.76 0.07 -3.31
C LEU A 151 -6.67 -0.75 -4.01
N ILE A 152 -6.95 -2.03 -4.29
CA ILE A 152 -5.96 -2.99 -4.77
C ILE A 152 -5.94 -3.05 -6.30
N ARG A 153 -5.57 -1.93 -6.93
CA ARG A 153 -5.45 -1.79 -8.38
C ARG A 153 -4.01 -1.44 -8.74
N VAL A 154 -3.27 -2.41 -9.32
CA VAL A 154 -1.84 -2.22 -9.69
C VAL A 154 -1.67 -1.15 -10.76
N GLU A 155 -2.60 -1.09 -11.71
CA GLU A 155 -2.66 -0.01 -12.70
C GLU A 155 -3.82 0.91 -12.33
N ARG A 156 -3.53 2.20 -12.19
CA ARG A 156 -4.53 3.26 -12.00
C ARG A 156 -4.46 4.14 -13.24
N GLN A 157 -5.57 4.21 -13.98
CA GLN A 157 -5.73 5.04 -15.19
C GLN A 157 -5.91 6.51 -14.83
#